data_AF-T1IBJ1-F1
#
_entry.id   AF-T1IBJ1-F1
#
_cell.length_a   1.000
_cell.length_b   1.000
_cell.length_c   1.000
_cell.angle_alpha   90.00
_cell.angle_beta   90.00
_cell.angle_gamma   90.00
#
_symmetry.space_group_name_H-M   'P 1'
#
loop_
_entity.id
_entity.type
_entity.pdbx_description
1 polymer ?
#
loop_
_entity_poly.entity_id
_entity_poly.type
_entity_poly.pdbx_seq_one_letter_code
_entity_poly.pdbx_strand_id
1 'polypeptide(L)'
;VSAVVGAIIEGCATCICRTLSRALAEVETKFGSEFEAFVGTTLVVAAFNYSGGYFNPALATSLKYGCAGHSVPEHIFVYWIGSSAGAVASIYMFELPSIKSMVAKYKIKPE
;
A
#
# COMPACT_ATOMS: atom_id res chain seq x y z
N VAL A 1 -0.63 -14.19 -14.09
CA VAL A 1 -0.83 -14.44 -12.64
C VAL A 1 -2.33 -14.47 -12.37
N SER A 2 -2.81 -15.33 -11.46
CA SER A 2 -4.24 -15.39 -11.11
C SER A 2 -4.71 -14.07 -10.49
N ALA A 3 -5.95 -13.67 -10.78
CA ALA A 3 -6.57 -12.47 -10.20
C ALA A 3 -6.54 -12.49 -8.66
N VAL A 4 -6.68 -13.66 -8.04
CA VAL A 4 -6.60 -13.80 -6.57
C VAL A 4 -5.22 -13.40 -6.05
N VAL A 5 -4.16 -13.88 -6.70
CA VAL A 5 -2.78 -13.56 -6.31
C VAL A 5 -2.50 -12.07 -6.53
N GLY A 6 -2.97 -11.50 -7.64
CA GLY A 6 -2.87 -10.07 -7.90
C GLY A 6 -3.56 -9.23 -6.82
N ALA A 7 -4.78 -9.60 -6.43
CA ALA A 7 -5.54 -8.90 -5.40
C ALA A 7 -4.86 -8.97 -4.02
N ILE A 8 -4.27 -10.12 -3.67
CA ILE A 8 -3.50 -10.28 -2.43
C ILE A 8 -2.26 -9.37 -2.45
N ILE A 9 -1.52 -9.34 -3.56
CA ILE A 9 -0.32 -8.51 -3.69
C ILE A 9 -0.66 -7.02 -3.59
N GLU A 10 -1.66 -6.56 -4.33
CA GLU A 10 -2.12 -5.16 -4.28
C GLU A 10 -2.61 -4.80 -2.87
N GLY A 11 -3.40 -5.67 -2.23
CA GLY A 11 -3.88 -5.46 -0.87
C GLY A 11 -2.76 -5.40 0.17
N CYS A 12 -1.80 -6.33 0.12
CA CYS A 12 -0.64 -6.33 1.02
C CYS A 12 0.23 -5.09 0.81
N ALA A 13 0.52 -4.72 -0.45
CA ALA A 13 1.29 -3.52 -0.77
C ALA A 13 0.57 -2.26 -0.29
N THR A 14 -0.74 -2.11 -0.52
CA THR A 14 -1.52 -0.99 0.01
C THR A 14 -1.49 -0.96 1.54
N CYS A 15 -1.64 -2.11 2.19
CA CYS A 15 -1.62 -2.19 3.66
C CYS A 15 -0.29 -1.70 4.24
N ILE A 16 0.83 -2.22 3.71
CA ILE A 16 2.18 -1.83 4.14
C ILE A 16 2.42 -0.35 3.89
N CYS A 17 2.15 0.14 2.68
CA CYS A 17 2.31 1.56 2.34
C CYS A 17 1.50 2.45 3.29
N ARG A 18 0.21 2.16 3.51
CA ARG A 18 -0.67 2.99 4.34
C ARG A 18 -0.28 2.97 5.82
N THR A 19 0.07 1.80 6.37
CA THR A 19 0.56 1.70 7.75
C THR A 19 1.86 2.47 7.92
N LEU A 20 2.79 2.37 6.95
CA LEU A 20 4.04 3.12 6.98
C LEU A 20 3.82 4.64 6.88
N SER A 21 3.01 5.11 5.91
CA SER A 21 2.68 6.53 5.77
C SER A 21 2.15 7.10 7.08
N ARG A 22 1.23 6.39 7.75
CA ARG A 22 0.66 6.81 9.04
C ARG A 22 1.72 6.82 10.15
N ALA A 23 2.58 5.80 10.22
CA ALA A 23 3.65 5.73 11.21
C ALA A 23 4.65 6.88 11.07
N LEU A 24 5.10 7.18 9.84
CA LEU A 24 6.03 8.27 9.59
C LEU A 24 5.41 9.65 9.89
N ALA A 25 4.13 9.82 9.55
CA ALA A 25 3.39 11.04 9.87
C ALA A 25 3.29 11.28 11.40
N GLU A 26 3.08 10.23 12.19
CA GLU A 26 3.01 10.36 13.66
C GLU A 26 4.38 10.54 14.34
N VAL A 27 5.47 10.07 13.71
CA VAL A 27 6.84 10.22 14.22
C VAL A 27 7.43 11.61 13.92
N GLU A 28 6.87 12.35 12.96
CA GLU A 28 7.36 13.66 12.50
C GLU A 28 8.83 13.63 12.03
N THR A 29 9.21 12.58 11.29
CA THR A 29 10.57 12.45 10.77
C THR A 29 10.88 13.50 9.70
N LYS A 30 12.04 14.17 9.81
CA LYS A 30 12.53 15.10 8.79
C LYS A 30 12.65 14.50 7.38
N PHE A 31 12.95 13.20 7.28
CA PHE A 31 13.11 12.47 6.03
C PHE A 31 11.99 11.45 5.74
N GLY A 32 10.79 11.71 6.28
CA GLY A 32 9.67 10.76 6.18
C GLY A 32 9.21 10.56 4.74
N SER A 33 9.18 11.63 3.95
CA SER A 33 8.71 11.58 2.56
C SER A 33 9.67 10.77 1.67
N GLU A 34 10.98 10.93 1.86
CA GLU A 34 12.01 10.22 1.12
C GLU A 34 11.97 8.73 1.43
N PHE A 35 11.79 8.38 2.71
CA PHE A 35 11.65 6.99 3.12
C PHE A 35 10.36 6.36 2.60
N GLU A 36 9.24 7.08 2.64
CA GLU A 36 7.97 6.64 2.06
C GLU A 36 8.10 6.38 0.55
N ALA A 37 8.74 7.29 -0.19
CA ALA A 37 9.00 7.14 -1.61
C ALA A 37 9.89 5.93 -1.92
N PHE A 38 10.93 5.70 -1.12
CA PHE A 38 11.81 4.54 -1.25
C PHE A 38 11.05 3.23 -1.06
N VAL A 39 10.24 3.12 0.01
CA VAL A 39 9.46 1.91 0.29
C VAL A 39 8.39 1.69 -0.77
N GLY A 40 7.67 2.75 -1.15
CA GLY A 40 6.66 2.67 -2.23
C GLY A 40 7.27 2.17 -3.53
N THR A 41 8.39 2.75 -3.96
CA THR A 41 9.10 2.33 -5.18
C THR A 41 9.57 0.89 -5.11
N THR A 42 10.10 0.47 -3.96
CA THR A 42 10.54 -0.92 -3.74
C THR A 42 9.37 -1.89 -3.85
N LEU A 43 8.20 -1.54 -3.30
CA LEU A 43 7.00 -2.36 -3.41
C LEU A 43 6.48 -2.45 -4.86
N VAL A 44 6.54 -1.37 -5.63
CA VAL A 44 6.24 -1.40 -7.08
C VAL A 44 7.15 -2.41 -7.77
N VAL A 45 8.46 -2.32 -7.57
CA VAL A 45 9.44 -3.22 -8.20
C VAL A 45 9.20 -4.68 -7.81
N ALA A 46 8.90 -4.94 -6.53
CA ALA A 46 8.60 -6.28 -6.05
C ALA A 46 7.31 -6.86 -6.67
N ALA A 47 6.28 -6.04 -6.85
CA ALA A 47 4.99 -6.44 -7.39
C ALA A 47 4.90 -6.37 -8.93
N PHE A 48 5.91 -5.80 -9.60
CA PHE A 48 5.89 -5.44 -11.02
C PHE A 48 5.47 -6.60 -11.93
N ASN A 49 6.12 -7.75 -11.78
CA ASN A 49 5.88 -8.94 -12.61
C ASN A 49 4.59 -9.71 -12.25
N TYR A 50 3.88 -9.29 -11.20
CA TYR A 50 2.70 -10.01 -10.71
C TYR A 50 1.41 -9.24 -10.94
N SER A 51 1.31 -8.02 -10.39
CA SER A 51 0.12 -7.16 -10.48
C SER A 51 0.42 -5.81 -11.15
N GLY A 52 1.70 -5.45 -11.32
CA GLY A 52 2.15 -4.13 -11.75
C GLY A 52 2.45 -3.18 -10.58
N GLY A 53 1.97 -3.51 -9.37
CA GLY A 53 2.28 -2.76 -8.15
C GLY A 53 1.70 -1.36 -8.13
N TYR A 54 0.38 -1.23 -8.30
CA TYR A 54 -0.26 0.09 -8.32
C TYR A 54 -0.72 0.54 -6.93
N PHE A 55 -1.21 -0.39 -6.11
CA PHE A 55 -1.74 -0.26 -4.74
C PHE A 55 -2.68 0.94 -4.54
N ASN A 56 -3.29 1.41 -5.64
CA ASN A 56 -4.15 2.58 -5.74
C ASN A 56 -5.16 2.35 -6.89
N PRO A 57 -6.47 2.24 -6.57
CA PRO A 57 -7.50 1.96 -7.58
C PRO A 57 -7.60 3.01 -8.69
N ALA A 58 -7.39 4.29 -8.36
CA ALA A 58 -7.47 5.38 -9.33
C ALA A 58 -6.31 5.34 -10.32
N LEU A 59 -5.09 5.09 -9.82
CA LEU A 59 -3.88 4.94 -10.63
C LEU A 59 -3.96 3.71 -11.54
N ALA A 60 -4.40 2.58 -11.00
CA ALA A 60 -4.58 1.36 -11.80
C ALA A 60 -5.61 1.58 -12.90
N THR A 61 -6.72 2.27 -12.60
CA THR A 61 -7.76 2.56 -13.59
C THR A 61 -7.26 3.51 -14.68
N SER A 62 -6.49 4.55 -14.35
CA SER A 62 -5.97 5.48 -15.36
C SER A 62 -4.93 4.85 -16.30
N LEU A 63 -4.16 3.88 -15.84
CA LEU A 63 -3.06 3.30 -16.61
C LEU A 63 -3.38 1.94 -17.25
N LYS A 64 -4.33 1.19 -16.69
CA LYS A 64 -4.55 -0.23 -17.07
C LYS A 64 -5.96 -0.54 -17.55
N TYR A 65 -6.93 0.34 -17.31
CA TYR A 65 -8.30 0.11 -17.77
C TYR A 65 -8.37 0.14 -19.29
N GLY A 66 -8.94 -0.91 -19.90
CA GLY A 66 -9.07 -1.04 -21.36
C GLY A 66 -7.84 -1.63 -22.07
N CYS A 67 -6.76 -1.98 -21.34
CA CYS A 67 -5.64 -2.71 -21.92
C CYS A 67 -6.01 -4.18 -22.22
N ALA A 68 -5.40 -4.75 -23.26
CA ALA A 68 -5.60 -6.15 -23.64
C ALA A 68 -5.10 -7.12 -22.56
N GLY A 69 -5.80 -8.24 -22.37
CA GLY A 69 -5.39 -9.32 -21.45
C GLY A 69 -5.99 -9.27 -20.04
N HIS A 70 -6.92 -8.35 -19.77
CA HIS A 70 -7.65 -8.29 -18.50
C HIS A 70 -9.13 -7.99 -18.73
N SER A 71 -10.02 -8.76 -18.09
CA SER A 71 -11.44 -8.44 -18.09
C SER A 71 -11.75 -7.31 -17.09
N VAL A 72 -12.79 -6.52 -17.37
CA VAL A 72 -13.23 -5.44 -16.46
C VAL A 72 -13.53 -5.94 -15.04
N PRO A 73 -14.21 -7.08 -14.84
CA PRO A 73 -14.45 -7.61 -13.49
C PRO A 73 -13.15 -8.00 -12.75
N GLU A 74 -12.17 -8.58 -13.44
CA GLU A 74 -10.87 -8.91 -12.84
C GLU A 74 -10.12 -7.64 -12.44
N HIS A 75 -10.16 -6.60 -13.26
CA HIS A 75 -9.54 -5.30 -12.94
C HIS A 75 -10.14 -4.70 -11.66
N ILE A 76 -11.47 -4.66 -11.57
CA ILE A 76 -12.15 -4.14 -10.38
C ILE A 76 -11.81 -5.00 -9.15
N PHE A 77 -11.86 -6.33 -9.28
CA PHE A 77 -11.55 -7.24 -8.18
C PHE A 77 -10.12 -7.05 -7.66
N VAL A 78 -9.13 -6.96 -8.54
CA VAL A 78 -7.72 -6.83 -8.16
C VAL A 78 -7.43 -5.45 -7.58
N TYR A 79 -7.73 -4.39 -8.34
CA TYR A 79 -7.21 -3.06 -8.02
C TYR A 79 -8.13 -2.23 -7.14
N TRP A 80 -9.45 -2.45 -7.20
CA TRP A 80 -10.39 -1.78 -6.30
C TRP A 80 -10.57 -2.59 -5.03
N ILE A 81 -11.09 -3.82 -5.12
CA ILE A 81 -11.40 -4.61 -3.93
C ILE A 81 -10.13 -4.98 -3.16
N GLY A 82 -9.09 -5.47 -3.85
CA GLY A 82 -7.80 -5.80 -3.22
C GLY A 82 -7.15 -4.62 -2.50
N SER A 83 -6.93 -3.51 -3.20
CA SER A 83 -6.32 -2.30 -2.61
C SER A 83 -7.17 -1.70 -1.49
N SER A 84 -8.50 -1.62 -1.65
CA SER A 84 -9.40 -1.10 -0.61
C SER A 84 -9.39 -1.97 0.65
N ALA A 85 -9.40 -3.30 0.49
CA ALA A 85 -9.25 -4.21 1.62
C ALA A 85 -7.90 -4.01 2.34
N GLY A 86 -6.82 -3.82 1.58
CA GLY A 86 -5.51 -3.47 2.12
C GLY A 86 -5.50 -2.17 2.92
N ALA A 87 -6.14 -1.12 2.41
CA ALA A 87 -6.26 0.15 3.10
C ALA A 87 -7.06 0.02 4.41
N VAL A 88 -8.17 -0.71 4.40
CA VAL A 88 -8.95 -1.00 5.62
C VAL A 88 -8.12 -1.81 6.62
N ALA A 89 -7.41 -2.84 6.16
CA ALA A 89 -6.52 -3.64 6.99
C ALA A 89 -5.41 -2.81 7.65
N SER A 90 -4.90 -1.79 6.96
CA SER A 90 -3.86 -0.90 7.50
C SER A 90 -4.31 -0.14 8.76
N ILE A 91 -5.61 0.15 8.87
CA ILE A 91 -6.19 0.82 10.05
C ILE A 91 -6.01 -0.09 11.25
N TYR A 92 -6.44 -1.35 11.16
CA TYR A 92 -6.29 -2.33 12.23
C TYR A 92 -4.83 -2.67 12.51
N MET A 93 -4.01 -2.79 11.46
CA MET A 93 -2.58 -3.05 11.58
C MET A 93 -1.88 -1.96 12.41
N PHE A 94 -2.23 -0.70 12.16
CA PHE A 94 -1.67 0.42 12.91
C PHE A 94 -2.06 0.42 14.39
N GLU A 95 -3.25 -0.11 14.72
CA GLU A 95 -3.72 -0.19 16.10
C GLU A 95 -3.02 -1.31 16.91
N LEU A 96 -2.24 -2.18 16.28
CA LEU A 96 -1.50 -3.24 16.97
C LEU A 96 -0.51 -2.66 17.99
N PRO A 97 -0.41 -3.25 19.20
CA PRO A 97 0.48 -2.75 20.25
C PRO A 97 1.93 -2.60 19.79
N SER A 98 2.43 -3.54 19.00
CA SER A 98 3.81 -3.52 18.49
C SER A 98 4.10 -2.29 17.62
N ILE A 99 3.17 -1.91 16.74
CA ILE A 99 3.33 -0.74 15.87
C ILE A 99 3.20 0.53 16.69
N LYS A 100 2.17 0.64 17.54
CA LYS A 100 2.00 1.79 18.43
C LYS A 100 3.18 2.02 19.35
N SER A 101 3.71 0.97 19.98
CA SER A 101 4.89 1.06 20.85
C SER A 101 6.13 1.48 20.06
N MET A 102 6.28 1.03 18.81
CA MET A 102 7.37 1.46 17.94
C MET A 102 7.25 2.95 17.59
N VAL A 103 6.07 3.40 17.13
CA VAL A 103 5.79 4.81 16.82
C VAL A 103 6.04 5.68 18.05
N ALA A 104 5.50 5.31 19.21
CA ALA A 104 5.69 6.07 20.45
C ALA A 104 7.15 6.16 20.89
N LYS A 105 7.95 5.11 20.65
CA LYS A 105 9.39 5.09 20.96
C LYS A 105 10.18 6.08 20.10
N TYR A 106 9.81 6.24 18.83
CA TYR A 106 10.53 7.09 17.89
C TYR A 106 9.94 8.49 17.75
N LYS A 107 8.72 8.72 18.25
CA LYS A 107 8.07 10.04 18.22
C LYS A 107 8.96 11.09 18.87
N ILE A 108 9.35 12.09 18.08
CA ILE A 108 10.17 13.20 18.55
C ILE A 108 9.29 14.04 19.49
N LYS A 109 9.73 14.25 20.73
CA LYS A 109 9.03 15.18 21.62
C LYS A 109 9.31 16.60 21.13
N PRO A 110 8.27 17.43 20.89
CA PRO A 110 8.49 18.85 20.71
C PRO A 110 9.11 19.42 21.98
N GLU A 111 10.16 20.23 21.79
CA GLU A 111 10.88 20.96 22.83
C GLU A 111 10.03 22.02 23.54
#